data_AF-A0A7V5F2Q5-F1
#
_entry.id   AF-A0A7V5F2Q5-F1
#
_cell.length_a   1.000
_cell.length_b   1.000
_cell.length_c   1.000
_cell.angle_alpha   90.00
_cell.angle_beta   90.00
_cell.angle_gamma   90.00
#
_symmetry.space_group_name_H-M   'P 1'
#
loop_
_entity.id
_entity.type
_entity.pdbx_description
1 polymer ?
#
loop_
_entity_poly.entity_id
_entity_poly.type
_entity_poly.pdbx_seq_one_letter_code
_entity_poly.pdbx_strand_id
1 'polypeptide(L)'
;TDFEASLEMLDEGLPNVEAASLVVGWFGDDLRCNHCDITPRVENNSDDGIAMPWSVSGLDRASASLVPFEDDRPVYGGTPTDASVVQGIEALRDAGKAVTFYPFILMTQLASNTKPDPWSGAAGQPALPWRGRITLSAAPGQPGSPDQTAAAVAEVDAFFGSAAVSDFAISGKSVSYSGPNEWSYRRFILHYAHLCKAAGGVEAFLIGSELRALTQIRGAGNSFPAVAQLLALAHDVRAVLGAQTKISYAADWSEYFGYHPGGGEAFYHLDPLWSDDDIDFVGIDNYMPLSDWRDGTEHADAHWGSIYDLDYLKSNILGGEGFEWYYRTDEGEKLQLREPITDGAYNEPWVWRYKDIKSWWSLPHHNRPGGVRDDLPTDWLPGSKPIWFTELGCAAIDKGTNQPNKFVDPKSSESSLPKYSSGARDDFIQMRYLRAMNEFWADAANNPTDDETSVQMVDMARAHVWAWDARPFPWFPGRRKLWSDGDNYERGHWLNGRETNRSLASVVSEIATASGVEAHDVSRLWGVLRGYSVDQVTGARNALQPLMLAYGFEAAEREGTLAFFSRTGLAARELEEGRLAVSGELDGTISFARAPAAETAGRVRLNFIEATAAYEMRAT
;
A
#
# COMPACT_ATOMS: atom_id res chain seq x y z
N THR A 1 -22.26 -10.38 -12.31
CA THR A 1 -21.61 -9.12 -12.74
C THR A 1 -20.10 -9.30 -12.67
N ASP A 2 -19.29 -8.35 -13.16
CA ASP A 2 -17.83 -8.43 -12.99
C ASP A 2 -17.44 -8.48 -11.50
N PHE A 3 -18.12 -7.67 -10.67
CA PHE A 3 -17.94 -7.64 -9.21
C PHE A 3 -18.24 -9.00 -8.55
N GLU A 4 -19.39 -9.62 -8.84
CA GLU A 4 -19.75 -10.94 -8.29
C GLU A 4 -18.72 -12.01 -8.66
N ALA A 5 -18.25 -12.02 -9.92
CA ALA A 5 -17.24 -12.98 -10.36
C ALA A 5 -15.89 -12.75 -9.65
N SER A 6 -15.48 -11.49 -9.45
CA SER A 6 -14.25 -11.18 -8.72
C SER A 6 -14.36 -11.51 -7.22
N LEU A 7 -15.56 -11.36 -6.64
CA LEU A 7 -15.82 -11.73 -5.25
C LEU A 7 -15.82 -13.25 -5.05
N GLU A 8 -16.41 -14.01 -5.98
CA GLU A 8 -16.33 -15.47 -5.98
C GLU A 8 -14.86 -15.94 -6.05
N MET A 9 -14.06 -15.34 -6.93
CA MET A 9 -12.62 -15.63 -7.01
C MET A 9 -11.86 -15.28 -5.72
N LEU A 10 -12.22 -14.18 -5.04
CA LEU A 10 -11.64 -13.81 -3.76
C LEU A 10 -11.93 -14.90 -2.71
N ASP A 11 -13.18 -15.37 -2.63
CA ASP A 11 -13.59 -16.40 -1.67
C ASP A 11 -12.95 -17.76 -1.94
N GLU A 12 -12.83 -18.14 -3.21
CA GLU A 12 -12.16 -19.39 -3.60
C GLU A 12 -10.64 -19.34 -3.36
N GLY A 13 -10.00 -18.21 -3.70
CA GLY A 13 -8.56 -18.04 -3.60
C GLY A 13 -8.07 -17.75 -2.19
N LEU A 14 -8.87 -17.06 -1.37
CA LEU A 14 -8.53 -16.61 -0.03
C LEU A 14 -9.70 -16.86 0.95
N PRO A 15 -10.02 -18.14 1.27
CA PRO A 15 -11.22 -18.50 2.02
C PRO A 15 -11.28 -17.99 3.46
N ASN A 16 -10.15 -17.52 4.01
CA ASN A 16 -10.07 -16.96 5.36
C ASN A 16 -10.11 -15.42 5.38
N VAL A 17 -10.37 -14.76 4.25
CA VAL A 17 -10.55 -13.30 4.22
C VAL A 17 -11.90 -12.97 4.83
N GLU A 18 -11.89 -12.25 5.96
CA GLU A 18 -13.09 -11.88 6.70
C GLU A 18 -13.51 -10.42 6.48
N ALA A 19 -12.64 -9.58 5.90
CA ALA A 19 -12.88 -8.15 5.75
C ALA A 19 -12.41 -7.63 4.39
N ALA A 20 -13.12 -6.62 3.86
CA ALA A 20 -12.79 -5.96 2.60
C ALA A 20 -12.96 -4.45 2.72
N SER A 21 -12.01 -3.70 2.19
CA SER A 21 -12.09 -2.24 2.06
C SER A 21 -12.70 -1.89 0.71
N LEU A 22 -13.87 -1.25 0.71
CA LEU A 22 -14.56 -0.79 -0.50
C LEU A 22 -14.16 0.66 -0.79
N VAL A 23 -13.25 0.83 -1.74
CA VAL A 23 -12.66 2.12 -2.09
C VAL A 23 -13.52 2.80 -3.15
N VAL A 24 -14.02 3.99 -2.83
CA VAL A 24 -14.94 4.73 -3.72
C VAL A 24 -14.47 6.18 -3.89
N GLY A 25 -14.08 6.51 -5.13
CA GLY A 25 -13.41 7.76 -5.44
C GLY A 25 -14.31 8.87 -5.98
N TRP A 26 -14.14 10.09 -5.45
CA TRP A 26 -14.48 11.35 -6.14
C TRP A 26 -13.19 12.04 -6.60
N PHE A 27 -13.33 13.15 -7.32
CA PHE A 27 -12.23 13.80 -8.01
C PHE A 27 -12.00 15.23 -7.52
N GLY A 28 -10.78 15.48 -7.04
CA GLY A 28 -10.24 16.82 -6.76
C GLY A 28 -9.65 17.44 -8.01
N ASP A 29 -9.72 18.77 -8.12
CA ASP A 29 -9.27 19.49 -9.31
C ASP A 29 -8.17 20.54 -9.05
N ASP A 30 -7.81 20.80 -7.80
CA ASP A 30 -6.78 21.78 -7.43
C ASP A 30 -5.99 21.31 -6.18
N LEU A 31 -4.70 21.63 -6.10
CA LEU A 31 -3.91 21.40 -4.88
C LEU A 31 -4.11 22.49 -3.82
N ARG A 32 -4.74 23.61 -4.16
CA ARG A 32 -5.07 24.68 -3.20
C ARG A 32 -6.45 24.39 -2.63
N CYS A 33 -6.53 24.11 -1.33
CA CYS A 33 -7.73 23.65 -0.65
C CYS A 33 -8.93 24.61 -0.84
N ASN A 34 -8.69 25.92 -0.85
CA ASN A 34 -9.73 26.92 -1.08
C ASN A 34 -10.23 27.04 -2.54
N HIS A 35 -9.62 26.29 -3.47
CA HIS A 35 -9.98 26.25 -4.89
C HIS A 35 -10.22 24.81 -5.39
N CYS A 36 -10.21 23.82 -4.50
CA CYS A 36 -10.34 22.42 -4.85
C CYS A 36 -11.79 21.98 -4.68
N ASP A 37 -12.47 21.75 -5.81
CA ASP A 37 -13.78 21.11 -5.82
C ASP A 37 -13.62 19.58 -5.83
N ILE A 38 -14.42 18.90 -5.02
CA ILE A 38 -14.48 17.43 -4.95
C ILE A 38 -15.78 16.95 -5.57
N THR A 39 -15.67 16.37 -6.76
CA THR A 39 -16.82 16.08 -7.63
C THR A 39 -16.83 14.61 -8.07
N PRO A 40 -18.00 13.96 -8.15
CA PRO A 40 -18.11 12.71 -8.89
C PRO A 40 -17.92 12.97 -10.39
N ARG A 41 -17.26 12.05 -11.09
CA ARG A 41 -16.99 12.19 -12.54
C ARG A 41 -17.23 10.90 -13.30
N VAL A 42 -17.42 11.02 -14.60
CA VAL A 42 -17.70 9.91 -15.52
C VAL A 42 -16.73 9.86 -16.69
N GLU A 43 -16.62 8.72 -17.34
CA GLU A 43 -15.76 8.51 -18.52
C GLU A 43 -16.45 8.91 -19.82
N ASN A 44 -17.76 9.11 -19.81
CA ASN A 44 -18.53 9.64 -20.93
C ASN A 44 -19.90 10.15 -20.43
N ASN A 45 -20.51 11.08 -21.16
CA ASN A 45 -21.80 11.67 -20.81
C ASN A 45 -23.01 11.02 -21.52
N SER A 46 -22.79 10.07 -22.43
CA SER A 46 -23.84 9.57 -23.34
C SER A 46 -24.24 8.11 -23.15
N ASP A 47 -23.30 7.25 -22.72
CA ASP A 47 -23.49 5.81 -22.62
C ASP A 47 -23.83 5.46 -21.18
N ASP A 48 -25.13 5.29 -20.92
CA ASP A 48 -25.64 5.02 -19.58
C ASP A 48 -26.26 3.62 -19.45
N GLY A 49 -26.25 3.10 -18.22
CA GLY A 49 -26.83 1.80 -17.91
C GLY A 49 -28.36 1.83 -18.04
N ILE A 50 -28.95 0.99 -18.89
CA ILE A 50 -30.43 0.95 -19.04
C ILE A 50 -31.10 0.49 -17.74
N ALA A 51 -30.54 -0.54 -17.09
CA ALA A 51 -31.10 -1.10 -15.85
C ALA A 51 -30.63 -0.36 -14.59
N MET A 52 -29.49 0.33 -14.67
CA MET A 52 -28.88 1.08 -13.58
C MET A 52 -28.29 2.38 -14.14
N PRO A 53 -29.13 3.40 -14.39
CA PRO A 53 -28.66 4.70 -14.82
C PRO A 53 -27.72 5.27 -13.78
N TRP A 54 -26.64 5.90 -14.23
CA TRP A 54 -25.66 6.47 -13.33
C TRP A 54 -26.23 7.71 -12.65
N SER A 55 -26.20 7.70 -11.33
CA SER A 55 -26.39 8.88 -10.51
C SER A 55 -25.54 8.81 -9.24
N VAL A 56 -25.01 9.96 -8.83
CA VAL A 56 -24.25 10.16 -7.59
C VAL A 56 -24.60 11.50 -7.00
N SER A 57 -25.07 11.53 -5.74
CA SER A 57 -25.34 12.77 -5.00
C SER A 57 -26.23 13.78 -5.76
N GLY A 58 -27.25 13.26 -6.46
CA GLY A 58 -28.19 14.05 -7.26
C GLY A 58 -27.70 14.47 -8.65
N LEU A 59 -26.47 14.10 -9.03
CA LEU A 59 -25.93 14.32 -10.37
C LEU A 59 -26.30 13.15 -11.28
N ASP A 60 -26.64 13.43 -12.54
CA ASP A 60 -26.84 12.42 -13.58
C ASP A 60 -25.64 12.36 -14.53
N ARG A 61 -25.54 11.30 -15.35
CA ARG A 61 -24.39 11.11 -16.25
C ARG A 61 -24.22 12.25 -17.24
N ALA A 62 -25.33 12.79 -17.74
CA ALA A 62 -25.32 13.83 -18.76
C ALA A 62 -24.73 15.14 -18.22
N SER A 63 -25.00 15.47 -16.96
CA SER A 63 -24.52 16.68 -16.27
C SER A 63 -23.19 16.49 -15.54
N ALA A 64 -22.70 15.26 -15.41
CA ALA A 64 -21.43 14.99 -14.74
C ALA A 64 -20.20 15.46 -15.53
N SER A 65 -19.19 15.95 -14.80
CA SER A 65 -17.90 16.27 -15.38
C SER A 65 -17.16 15.02 -15.83
N LEU A 66 -16.38 15.15 -16.90
CA LEU A 66 -15.53 14.07 -17.38
C LEU A 66 -14.27 13.90 -16.52
N VAL A 67 -13.83 12.66 -16.37
CA VAL A 67 -12.46 12.35 -15.93
C VAL A 67 -11.45 12.89 -16.94
N PRO A 68 -10.16 13.07 -16.57
CA PRO A 68 -9.12 13.47 -17.51
C PRO A 68 -8.92 12.45 -18.64
N PHE A 69 -8.52 12.94 -19.81
CA PHE A 69 -8.24 12.13 -21.01
C PHE A 69 -6.80 12.33 -21.48
N GLU A 70 -6.21 11.25 -21.96
CA GLU A 70 -4.94 11.23 -22.67
C GLU A 70 -5.06 10.27 -23.86
N ASP A 71 -4.62 10.70 -25.05
CA ASP A 71 -4.77 9.95 -26.31
C ASP A 71 -6.20 9.40 -26.55
N ASP A 72 -7.21 10.24 -26.32
CA ASP A 72 -8.65 9.92 -26.42
C ASP A 72 -9.11 8.76 -25.52
N ARG A 73 -8.34 8.44 -24.48
CA ARG A 73 -8.67 7.41 -23.48
C ARG A 73 -8.81 8.03 -22.10
N PRO A 74 -9.79 7.59 -21.29
CA PRO A 74 -9.91 8.04 -19.92
C PRO A 74 -8.66 7.60 -19.13
N VAL A 75 -8.13 8.50 -18.32
CA VAL A 75 -7.00 8.25 -17.43
C VAL A 75 -7.43 7.35 -16.27
N TYR A 76 -8.62 7.61 -15.70
CA TYR A 76 -9.21 6.87 -14.60
C TYR A 76 -10.52 6.19 -15.00
N GLY A 77 -10.93 5.18 -14.23
CA GLY A 77 -12.37 4.89 -14.09
C GLY A 77 -13.06 6.03 -13.33
N GLY A 78 -14.28 6.34 -13.71
CA GLY A 78 -15.14 7.33 -13.06
C GLY A 78 -15.67 6.84 -11.72
N THR A 79 -16.37 7.73 -11.03
CA THR A 79 -17.04 7.40 -9.77
C THR A 79 -18.13 6.35 -10.04
N PRO A 80 -18.21 5.23 -9.30
CA PRO A 80 -19.30 4.28 -9.46
C PRO A 80 -20.64 4.92 -9.05
N THR A 81 -21.74 4.49 -9.65
CA THR A 81 -23.06 5.01 -9.26
C THR A 81 -23.44 4.56 -7.85
N ASP A 82 -24.21 5.40 -7.16
CA ASP A 82 -24.72 5.09 -5.81
C ASP A 82 -25.39 3.71 -5.74
N ALA A 83 -26.14 3.32 -6.79
CA ALA A 83 -26.81 2.03 -6.85
C ALA A 83 -25.83 0.84 -6.88
N SER A 84 -24.70 0.94 -7.60
CA SER A 84 -23.70 -0.12 -7.64
C SER A 84 -22.90 -0.21 -6.34
N VAL A 85 -22.68 0.93 -5.68
CA VAL A 85 -22.03 0.98 -4.37
C VAL A 85 -22.90 0.26 -3.33
N VAL A 86 -24.21 0.54 -3.29
CA VAL A 86 -25.17 -0.17 -2.44
C VAL A 86 -25.14 -1.68 -2.70
N GLN A 87 -25.22 -2.09 -3.97
CA GLN A 87 -25.16 -3.52 -4.33
C GLN A 87 -23.83 -4.16 -3.95
N GLY A 88 -22.71 -3.44 -4.08
CA GLY A 88 -21.39 -3.93 -3.68
C GLY A 88 -21.28 -4.14 -2.17
N ILE A 89 -21.80 -3.22 -1.36
CA ILE A 89 -21.87 -3.36 0.10
C ILE A 89 -22.74 -4.56 0.49
N GLU A 90 -23.91 -4.72 -0.13
CA GLU A 90 -24.81 -5.84 0.11
C GLU A 90 -24.16 -7.17 -0.28
N ALA A 91 -23.54 -7.26 -1.46
CA ALA A 91 -22.85 -8.46 -1.92
C ALA A 91 -21.69 -8.88 -1.02
N LEU A 92 -20.86 -7.92 -0.58
CA LEU A 92 -19.77 -8.20 0.36
C LEU A 92 -20.30 -8.73 1.70
N ARG A 93 -21.37 -8.13 2.23
CA ARG A 93 -22.00 -8.59 3.48
C ARG A 93 -22.64 -9.97 3.33
N ASP A 94 -23.30 -10.23 2.21
CA ASP A 94 -23.90 -11.54 1.91
C ASP A 94 -22.82 -12.64 1.76
N ALA A 95 -21.62 -12.28 1.29
CA ALA A 95 -20.43 -13.12 1.29
C ALA A 95 -19.71 -13.19 2.66
N GLY A 96 -20.31 -12.62 3.72
CA GLY A 96 -19.78 -12.67 5.08
C GLY A 96 -18.59 -11.76 5.34
N LYS A 97 -18.36 -10.74 4.51
CA LYS A 97 -17.25 -9.78 4.68
C LYS A 97 -17.64 -8.62 5.58
N ALA A 98 -16.78 -8.28 6.52
CA ALA A 98 -16.79 -7.02 7.24
C ALA A 98 -16.34 -5.90 6.28
N VAL A 99 -17.26 -4.99 5.96
CA VAL A 99 -17.02 -3.92 4.97
C VAL A 99 -16.46 -2.68 5.66
N THR A 100 -15.25 -2.28 5.28
CA THR A 100 -14.70 -0.95 5.56
C THR A 100 -14.99 -0.05 4.36
N PHE A 101 -15.81 0.98 4.52
CA PHE A 101 -16.04 1.95 3.46
C PHE A 101 -14.93 3.00 3.44
N TYR A 102 -14.26 3.14 2.29
CA TYR A 102 -13.07 3.96 2.13
C TYR A 102 -13.33 5.03 1.05
N PRO A 103 -13.74 6.26 1.43
CA PRO A 103 -13.83 7.38 0.50
C PRO A 103 -12.43 7.80 0.02
N PHE A 104 -12.27 7.97 -1.29
CA PHE A 104 -10.98 8.27 -1.92
C PHE A 104 -11.03 9.55 -2.77
N ILE A 105 -9.92 10.29 -2.87
CA ILE A 105 -9.80 11.45 -3.77
C ILE A 105 -8.76 11.14 -4.85
N LEU A 106 -9.19 11.17 -6.10
CA LEU A 106 -8.32 11.16 -7.28
C LEU A 106 -8.12 12.59 -7.79
N MET A 107 -6.92 12.95 -8.23
CA MET A 107 -6.62 14.30 -8.69
C MET A 107 -6.66 14.39 -10.22
N THR A 108 -7.14 15.50 -10.78
CA THR A 108 -7.50 15.61 -12.21
C THR A 108 -6.58 16.47 -13.07
N GLN A 109 -5.53 17.04 -12.48
CA GLN A 109 -4.57 17.91 -13.15
C GLN A 109 -3.79 17.13 -14.23
N LEU A 110 -3.83 17.59 -15.48
CA LEU A 110 -2.96 17.06 -16.56
C LEU A 110 -1.69 17.92 -16.69
N ALA A 111 -0.64 17.38 -17.30
CA ALA A 111 0.68 18.02 -17.40
C ALA A 111 0.67 19.44 -18.01
N SER A 112 -0.34 19.81 -18.80
CA SER A 112 -0.48 21.11 -19.46
C SER A 112 -1.38 22.10 -18.71
N ASN A 113 -1.84 21.78 -17.50
CA ASN A 113 -2.67 22.71 -16.72
C ASN A 113 -1.91 24.01 -16.38
N THR A 114 -2.65 25.09 -16.16
CA THR A 114 -2.07 26.41 -15.81
C THR A 114 -2.42 26.85 -14.39
N LYS A 115 -2.87 25.93 -13.53
CA LYS A 115 -3.23 26.24 -12.14
C LYS A 115 -1.96 26.63 -11.38
N PRO A 116 -1.98 27.68 -10.54
CA PRO A 116 -0.84 28.01 -9.68
C PRO A 116 -0.48 26.83 -8.79
N ASP A 117 0.80 26.44 -8.78
CA ASP A 117 1.31 25.38 -7.91
C ASP A 117 1.60 25.95 -6.52
N PRO A 118 0.87 25.52 -5.46
CA PRO A 118 1.11 26.03 -4.11
C PRO A 118 2.48 25.63 -3.55
N TRP A 119 3.16 24.62 -4.10
CA TRP A 119 4.44 24.12 -3.62
C TRP A 119 5.65 24.80 -4.24
N SER A 120 5.50 25.42 -5.41
CA SER A 120 6.60 26.08 -6.12
C SER A 120 6.33 27.54 -6.49
N GLY A 121 5.07 27.99 -6.43
CA GLY A 121 4.62 29.30 -6.93
C GLY A 121 4.62 29.39 -8.46
N ALA A 122 4.99 28.34 -9.19
CA ALA A 122 5.02 28.31 -10.64
C ALA A 122 3.61 28.14 -11.24
N ALA A 123 3.49 28.43 -12.54
CA ALA A 123 2.30 28.08 -13.29
C ALA A 123 2.33 26.59 -13.68
N GLY A 124 1.24 25.89 -13.40
CA GLY A 124 1.05 24.47 -13.68
C GLY A 124 1.33 23.60 -12.45
N GLN A 125 0.27 23.00 -11.92
CA GLN A 125 0.39 21.97 -10.88
C GLN A 125 0.94 20.66 -11.48
N PRO A 126 1.57 19.79 -10.67
CA PRO A 126 1.99 18.46 -11.12
C PRO A 126 0.83 17.66 -11.73
N ALA A 127 1.14 16.75 -12.66
CA ALA A 127 0.14 15.91 -13.31
C ALA A 127 -0.32 14.77 -12.39
N LEU A 128 -1.62 14.63 -12.20
CA LEU A 128 -2.25 13.58 -11.38
C LEU A 128 -1.55 13.43 -10.00
N PRO A 129 -1.45 14.53 -9.23
CA PRO A 129 -0.70 14.54 -7.99
C PRO A 129 -1.38 13.67 -6.93
N TRP A 130 -0.63 13.24 -5.92
CA TRP A 130 -1.22 12.60 -4.75
C TRP A 130 -2.08 13.57 -3.93
N ARG A 131 -3.24 13.11 -3.43
CA ARG A 131 -4.18 13.91 -2.61
C ARG A 131 -3.54 14.49 -1.36
N GLY A 132 -2.54 13.82 -0.79
CA GLY A 132 -1.79 14.31 0.36
C GLY A 132 -0.96 15.57 0.11
N ARG A 133 -0.94 16.08 -1.14
CA ARG A 133 -0.37 17.40 -1.49
C ARG A 133 -1.37 18.56 -1.45
N ILE A 134 -2.66 18.30 -1.22
CA ILE A 134 -3.64 19.39 -1.07
C ILE A 134 -3.25 20.23 0.16
N THR A 135 -3.11 21.54 -0.04
CA THR A 135 -2.58 22.47 0.96
C THR A 135 -3.18 23.88 0.78
N LEU A 136 -2.64 24.89 1.47
CA LEU A 136 -3.04 26.29 1.34
C LEU A 136 -2.77 26.87 -0.06
N SER A 137 -3.27 28.07 -0.31
CA SER A 137 -3.01 28.85 -1.54
C SER A 137 -1.52 29.02 -1.85
N ALA A 138 -0.67 29.05 -0.82
CA ALA A 138 0.76 28.77 -0.87
C ALA A 138 1.14 27.88 0.32
N ALA A 139 1.80 26.75 0.04
CA ALA A 139 2.10 25.72 1.02
C ALA A 139 2.95 26.25 2.19
N PRO A 140 2.86 25.67 3.40
CA PRO A 140 3.73 26.02 4.52
C PRO A 140 5.21 26.04 4.11
N GLY A 141 5.94 27.08 4.51
CA GLY A 141 7.34 27.30 4.14
C GLY A 141 7.55 28.02 2.80
N GLN A 142 6.52 28.20 1.98
CA GLN A 142 6.60 29.00 0.75
C GLN A 142 6.42 30.50 1.01
N PRO A 143 7.01 31.38 0.18
CA PRO A 143 6.79 32.82 0.27
C PRO A 143 5.30 33.18 0.17
N GLY A 144 4.80 33.96 1.13
CA GLY A 144 3.40 34.38 1.15
C GLY A 144 2.40 33.32 1.64
N SER A 145 2.88 32.20 2.20
CA SER A 145 2.01 31.17 2.80
C SER A 145 1.09 31.77 3.89
N PRO A 146 -0.21 31.44 3.88
CA PRO A 146 -1.13 31.78 4.95
C PRO A 146 -0.92 30.99 6.25
N ASP A 147 0.01 30.04 6.31
CA ASP A 147 0.26 29.18 7.49
C ASP A 147 0.46 30.02 8.76
N GLN A 148 -0.04 29.50 9.89
CA GLN A 148 -0.09 30.16 11.20
C GLN A 148 -0.97 31.42 11.28
N THR A 149 -1.87 31.66 10.32
CA THR A 149 -2.76 32.84 10.31
C THR A 149 -4.24 32.48 10.33
N ALA A 150 -5.11 33.48 10.51
CA ALA A 150 -6.55 33.31 10.37
C ALA A 150 -6.98 33.02 8.91
N ALA A 151 -6.18 33.42 7.92
CA ALA A 151 -6.47 33.11 6.51
C ALA A 151 -6.33 31.61 6.23
N ALA A 152 -5.38 30.91 6.87
CA ALA A 152 -5.28 29.45 6.76
C ALA A 152 -6.57 28.75 7.22
N VAL A 153 -7.16 29.21 8.34
CA VAL A 153 -8.43 28.67 8.85
C VAL A 153 -9.54 28.87 7.82
N ALA A 154 -9.68 30.08 7.26
CA ALA A 154 -10.70 30.37 6.25
C ALA A 154 -10.54 29.57 4.96
N GLU A 155 -9.31 29.30 4.51
CA GLU A 155 -9.05 28.46 3.35
C GLU A 155 -9.42 26.99 3.59
N VAL A 156 -9.12 26.47 4.79
CA VAL A 156 -9.53 25.12 5.19
C VAL A 156 -11.06 25.02 5.33
N ASP A 157 -11.71 26.02 5.93
CA ASP A 157 -13.17 26.05 6.05
C ASP A 157 -13.84 26.04 4.67
N ALA A 158 -13.26 26.73 3.67
CA ALA A 158 -13.78 26.71 2.31
C ALA A 158 -13.70 25.33 1.65
N PHE A 159 -12.64 24.56 1.90
CA PHE A 159 -12.49 23.19 1.41
C PHE A 159 -13.51 22.23 2.03
N PHE A 160 -13.70 22.32 3.35
CA PHE A 160 -14.69 21.50 4.05
C PHE A 160 -16.12 21.87 3.69
N GLY A 161 -16.38 23.14 3.43
CA GLY A 161 -17.70 23.65 3.04
C GLY A 161 -18.70 23.64 4.19
N SER A 162 -19.97 23.79 3.84
CA SER A 162 -21.07 24.04 4.78
C SER A 162 -22.18 22.99 4.76
N ALA A 163 -22.05 21.95 3.93
CA ALA A 163 -23.00 20.83 3.91
C ALA A 163 -23.22 20.24 5.31
N ALA A 164 -24.49 20.07 5.68
CA ALA A 164 -24.93 19.57 6.96
C ALA A 164 -25.61 18.20 6.82
N VAL A 165 -25.69 17.44 7.91
CA VAL A 165 -26.37 16.14 7.95
C VAL A 165 -27.81 16.23 7.42
N SER A 166 -28.53 17.31 7.75
CA SER A 166 -29.92 17.54 7.35
C SER A 166 -30.11 17.81 5.85
N ASP A 167 -29.03 18.07 5.11
CA ASP A 167 -29.10 18.32 3.67
C ASP A 167 -29.27 17.05 2.85
N PHE A 168 -29.15 15.88 3.50
CA PHE A 168 -29.28 14.58 2.88
C PHE A 168 -30.56 13.89 3.33
N ALA A 169 -31.25 13.25 2.39
CA ALA A 169 -32.41 12.43 2.67
C ALA A 169 -32.28 11.06 2.00
N ILE A 170 -32.59 10.01 2.75
CA ILE A 170 -32.62 8.63 2.26
C ILE A 170 -34.05 8.29 1.84
N SER A 171 -34.20 7.79 0.61
CA SER A 171 -35.45 7.21 0.09
C SER A 171 -35.17 5.80 -0.43
N GLY A 172 -35.52 4.79 0.37
CA GLY A 172 -35.15 3.41 0.08
C GLY A 172 -33.63 3.22 0.08
N LYS A 173 -33.06 2.93 -1.08
CA LYS A 173 -31.61 2.74 -1.30
C LYS A 173 -30.93 3.94 -1.97
N SER A 174 -31.64 5.05 -2.13
CA SER A 174 -31.14 6.26 -2.81
C SER A 174 -30.96 7.40 -1.81
N VAL A 175 -29.98 8.26 -2.09
CA VAL A 175 -29.68 9.47 -1.32
C VAL A 175 -29.91 10.70 -2.19
N SER A 176 -30.66 11.67 -1.70
CA SER A 176 -30.83 12.98 -2.33
C SER A 176 -30.17 14.08 -1.50
N TYR A 177 -29.60 15.08 -2.18
CA TYR A 177 -28.99 16.25 -1.56
C TYR A 177 -29.77 17.53 -1.89
N SER A 178 -30.04 18.35 -0.88
CA SER A 178 -30.76 19.64 -1.01
C SER A 178 -30.07 20.81 -0.28
N GLY A 179 -28.79 20.64 0.04
CA GLY A 179 -27.99 21.65 0.74
C GLY A 179 -27.42 22.74 -0.19
N PRO A 180 -26.42 23.51 0.29
CA PRO A 180 -25.71 24.51 -0.51
C PRO A 180 -25.17 23.96 -1.83
N ASN A 181 -25.16 24.78 -2.88
CA ASN A 181 -24.58 24.40 -4.18
C ASN A 181 -23.05 24.47 -4.14
N GLU A 182 -22.45 23.47 -3.49
CA GLU A 182 -21.01 23.32 -3.29
C GLU A 182 -20.57 21.88 -3.61
N TRP A 183 -19.31 21.72 -3.98
CA TRP A 183 -18.65 20.42 -4.14
C TRP A 183 -17.52 20.30 -3.11
N SER A 184 -17.93 20.32 -1.85
CA SER A 184 -17.05 20.36 -0.69
C SER A 184 -16.72 18.98 -0.14
N TYR A 185 -15.70 18.92 0.72
CA TYR A 185 -15.33 17.68 1.40
C TYR A 185 -16.44 17.14 2.29
N ARG A 186 -17.17 18.00 3.03
CA ARG A 186 -18.30 17.55 3.85
C ARG A 186 -19.42 16.96 3.00
N ARG A 187 -19.73 17.55 1.84
CA ARG A 187 -20.74 16.98 0.93
C ARG A 187 -20.35 15.58 0.48
N PHE A 188 -19.09 15.39 0.09
CA PHE A 188 -18.54 14.10 -0.31
C PHE A 188 -18.70 13.04 0.78
N ILE A 189 -18.21 13.30 1.99
CA ILE A 189 -18.20 12.31 3.06
C ILE A 189 -19.61 12.04 3.61
N LEU A 190 -20.43 13.08 3.82
CA LEU A 190 -21.80 12.92 4.32
C LEU A 190 -22.72 12.22 3.32
N HIS A 191 -22.52 12.42 2.02
CA HIS A 191 -23.22 11.65 0.99
C HIS A 191 -23.00 10.15 1.17
N TYR A 192 -21.74 9.73 1.31
CA TYR A 192 -21.41 8.32 1.48
C TYR A 192 -21.80 7.75 2.84
N ALA A 193 -21.78 8.54 3.92
CA ALA A 193 -22.33 8.11 5.20
C ALA A 193 -23.83 7.77 5.08
N HIS A 194 -24.61 8.62 4.40
CA HIS A 194 -26.02 8.35 4.14
C HIS A 194 -26.21 7.15 3.20
N LEU A 195 -25.35 6.98 2.19
CA LEU A 195 -25.41 5.87 1.26
C LEU A 195 -25.13 4.54 1.95
N CYS A 196 -24.10 4.49 2.82
CA CYS A 196 -23.79 3.31 3.63
C CYS A 196 -24.95 2.96 4.57
N LYS A 197 -25.59 3.97 5.19
CA LYS A 197 -26.81 3.77 5.98
C LYS A 197 -27.94 3.17 5.13
N ALA A 198 -28.16 3.70 3.92
CA ALA A 198 -29.16 3.19 2.99
C ALA A 198 -28.86 1.73 2.57
N ALA A 199 -27.59 1.37 2.38
CA ALA A 199 -27.15 0.00 2.10
C ALA A 199 -27.37 -0.99 3.26
N GLY A 200 -27.76 -0.50 4.45
CA GLY A 200 -27.99 -1.33 5.64
C GLY A 200 -26.81 -1.35 6.62
N GLY A 201 -25.86 -0.42 6.47
CA GLY A 201 -24.69 -0.26 7.33
C GLY A 201 -23.44 -0.96 6.77
N VAL A 202 -22.30 -0.54 7.33
CA VAL A 202 -20.95 -1.09 7.09
C VAL A 202 -20.29 -1.32 8.44
N GLU A 203 -19.28 -2.19 8.51
CA GLU A 203 -18.52 -2.44 9.74
C GLU A 203 -17.72 -1.22 10.15
N ALA A 204 -17.03 -0.59 9.19
CA ALA A 204 -16.24 0.60 9.42
C ALA A 204 -16.44 1.62 8.30
N PHE A 205 -16.28 2.90 8.62
CA PHE A 205 -16.36 4.01 7.69
C PHE A 205 -15.21 4.98 7.95
N LEU A 206 -14.43 5.27 6.93
CA LEU A 206 -13.33 6.23 7.03
C LEU A 206 -13.81 7.63 6.66
N ILE A 207 -13.55 8.62 7.51
CA ILE A 207 -13.92 10.02 7.28
C ILE A 207 -12.95 10.73 6.34
N GLY A 208 -11.85 10.07 5.98
CA GLY A 208 -10.82 10.58 5.09
C GLY A 208 -9.60 9.68 5.03
N SER A 209 -8.72 9.99 4.08
CA SER A 209 -7.46 9.27 3.92
C SER A 209 -6.35 10.13 3.33
N GLU A 210 -5.15 9.97 3.88
CA GLU A 210 -3.88 10.55 3.39
C GLU A 210 -3.98 12.05 3.03
N LEU A 211 -4.69 12.84 3.82
CA LEU A 211 -4.80 14.30 3.68
C LEU A 211 -3.61 15.02 4.34
N ARG A 212 -2.42 14.42 4.27
CA ARG A 212 -1.23 14.78 5.05
C ARG A 212 -0.90 16.27 5.05
N ALA A 213 -0.79 16.91 3.89
CA ALA A 213 -0.45 18.34 3.86
C ALA A 213 -1.59 19.25 4.33
N LEU A 214 -2.83 18.78 4.30
CA LEU A 214 -4.01 19.51 4.78
C LEU A 214 -4.12 19.44 6.30
N THR A 215 -3.94 18.27 6.90
CA THR A 215 -3.97 18.06 8.36
C THR A 215 -2.83 18.78 9.08
N GLN A 216 -1.70 19.00 8.40
CA GLN A 216 -0.53 19.73 8.92
C GLN A 216 -0.63 21.26 8.81
N ILE A 217 -1.68 21.81 8.19
CA ILE A 217 -1.90 23.26 8.11
C ILE A 217 -2.07 23.82 9.53
N ARG A 218 -1.40 24.93 9.83
CA ARG A 218 -1.55 25.63 11.10
C ARG A 218 -2.36 26.91 10.94
N GLY A 219 -3.28 27.14 11.87
CA GLY A 219 -3.91 28.42 12.12
C GLY A 219 -3.13 29.24 13.15
N ALA A 220 -3.69 30.39 13.54
CA ALA A 220 -3.11 31.23 14.59
C ALA A 220 -2.85 30.41 15.88
N GLY A 221 -1.69 30.60 16.48
CA GLY A 221 -1.30 29.93 17.72
C GLY A 221 -1.02 28.43 17.60
N ASN A 222 -0.63 27.94 16.41
CA ASN A 222 -0.42 26.50 16.13
C ASN A 222 -1.68 25.65 16.34
N SER A 223 -2.86 26.21 16.03
CA SER A 223 -4.09 25.42 15.88
C SER A 223 -4.05 24.58 14.59
N PHE A 224 -4.73 23.45 14.53
CA PHE A 224 -4.80 22.58 13.34
C PHE A 224 -6.24 22.55 12.79
N PRO A 225 -6.64 23.53 11.96
CA PRO A 225 -8.04 23.69 11.53
C PRO A 225 -8.61 22.49 10.76
N ALA A 226 -7.82 21.80 9.96
CA ALA A 226 -8.30 20.63 9.22
C ALA A 226 -8.62 19.47 10.16
N VAL A 227 -7.84 19.28 11.23
CA VAL A 227 -8.12 18.27 12.27
C VAL A 227 -9.40 18.63 13.02
N ALA A 228 -9.62 19.90 13.35
CA ALA A 228 -10.86 20.35 13.98
C ALA A 228 -12.09 20.10 13.08
N GLN A 229 -11.95 20.28 11.76
CA GLN A 229 -13.01 19.99 10.79
C GLN A 229 -13.27 18.49 10.63
N LEU A 230 -12.21 17.65 10.62
CA LEU A 230 -12.34 16.18 10.62
C LEU A 230 -13.04 15.69 11.90
N LEU A 231 -12.72 16.26 13.05
CA LEU A 231 -13.38 15.94 14.32
C LEU A 231 -14.89 16.24 14.26
N ALA A 232 -15.27 17.44 13.81
CA ALA A 232 -16.68 17.80 13.63
C ALA A 232 -17.38 16.87 12.62
N LEU A 233 -16.69 16.50 11.54
CA LEU A 233 -17.21 15.56 10.55
C LEU A 233 -17.38 14.14 11.13
N ALA A 234 -16.49 13.69 12.04
CA ALA A 234 -16.64 12.40 12.72
C ALA A 234 -17.92 12.34 13.54
N HIS A 235 -18.24 13.40 14.30
CA HIS A 235 -19.48 13.52 15.07
C HIS A 235 -20.72 13.51 14.16
N ASP A 236 -20.67 14.21 13.03
CA ASP A 236 -21.76 14.20 12.04
C ASP A 236 -21.96 12.81 11.42
N VAL A 237 -20.86 12.12 11.05
CA VAL A 237 -20.90 10.75 10.51
C VAL A 237 -21.44 9.77 11.56
N ARG A 238 -21.05 9.92 12.84
CA ARG A 238 -21.62 9.14 13.94
C ARG A 238 -23.12 9.36 14.07
N ALA A 239 -23.60 10.59 13.97
CA ALA A 239 -25.03 10.89 14.03
C ALA A 239 -25.81 10.22 12.87
N VAL A 240 -25.17 10.02 11.72
CA VAL A 240 -25.77 9.32 10.57
C VAL A 240 -25.75 7.80 10.77
N LEU A 241 -24.57 7.21 10.97
CA LEU A 241 -24.34 5.77 10.95
C LEU A 241 -24.68 5.07 12.28
N GLY A 242 -24.68 5.81 13.38
CA GLY A 242 -24.92 5.29 14.72
C GLY A 242 -23.71 4.58 15.34
N ALA A 243 -23.90 4.03 16.53
CA ALA A 243 -22.82 3.44 17.34
C ALA A 243 -22.30 2.08 16.85
N GLN A 244 -22.98 1.45 15.88
CA GLN A 244 -22.60 0.11 15.40
C GLN A 244 -21.50 0.15 14.34
N THR A 245 -21.42 1.21 13.54
CA THR A 245 -20.37 1.36 12.54
C THR A 245 -19.15 2.01 13.17
N LYS A 246 -17.98 1.40 13.01
CA LYS A 246 -16.72 1.97 13.46
C LYS A 246 -16.34 3.17 12.58
N ILE A 247 -15.80 4.22 13.15
CA ILE A 247 -15.40 5.44 12.44
C ILE A 247 -13.91 5.70 12.70
N SER A 248 -13.17 6.05 11.66
CA SER A 248 -11.78 6.45 11.79
C SER A 248 -11.32 7.31 10.60
N TYR A 249 -10.06 7.70 10.60
CA TYR A 249 -9.32 8.35 9.52
C TYR A 249 -8.15 7.43 9.13
N ALA A 250 -7.85 7.31 7.83
CA ALA A 250 -6.71 6.55 7.33
C ALA A 250 -5.52 7.49 7.11
N ALA A 251 -4.66 7.63 8.13
CA ALA A 251 -3.49 8.50 8.03
C ALA A 251 -2.40 7.86 7.16
N ASP A 252 -1.69 8.68 6.40
CA ASP A 252 -0.48 8.21 5.71
C ASP A 252 0.57 7.74 6.74
N TRP A 253 1.37 6.73 6.40
CA TRP A 253 2.42 6.19 7.29
C TRP A 253 3.45 7.25 7.74
N SER A 254 3.59 8.37 7.01
CA SER A 254 4.45 9.49 7.38
C SER A 254 3.70 10.66 8.06
N GLU A 255 2.42 10.48 8.38
CA GLU A 255 1.52 11.48 8.97
C GLU A 255 1.09 11.11 10.40
N TYR A 256 0.70 9.85 10.63
CA TYR A 256 0.01 9.41 11.85
C TYR A 256 0.74 9.76 13.16
N PHE A 257 2.07 9.70 13.14
CA PHE A 257 2.91 9.79 14.34
C PHE A 257 3.17 11.23 14.82
N GLY A 258 2.85 12.24 14.01
CA GLY A 258 3.05 13.65 14.35
C GLY A 258 3.59 14.50 13.21
N TYR A 259 3.50 15.81 13.40
CA TYR A 259 4.02 16.82 12.49
C TYR A 259 5.33 17.41 13.04
N HIS A 260 6.37 17.38 12.20
CA HIS A 260 7.73 17.75 12.56
C HIS A 260 8.26 18.83 11.60
N PRO A 261 7.95 20.13 11.81
CA PRO A 261 8.35 21.21 10.89
C PRO A 261 9.85 21.52 10.91
N GLY A 262 10.62 20.90 11.80
CA GLY A 262 12.06 21.13 11.97
C GLY A 262 12.39 21.90 13.25
N GLY A 263 13.67 22.16 13.48
CA GLY A 263 14.12 22.91 14.68
C GLY A 263 13.87 22.21 16.02
N GLY A 264 13.59 20.90 16.00
CA GLY A 264 13.21 20.13 17.19
C GLY A 264 11.72 20.22 17.54
N GLU A 265 10.91 20.92 16.75
CA GLU A 265 9.47 20.97 16.94
C GLU A 265 8.79 19.64 16.60
N ALA A 266 7.83 19.25 17.45
CA ALA A 266 6.99 18.08 17.28
C ALA A 266 5.56 18.41 17.74
N PHE A 267 4.59 18.14 16.89
CA PHE A 267 3.17 18.32 17.21
C PHE A 267 2.42 17.03 16.93
N TYR A 268 1.79 16.46 17.95
CA TYR A 268 0.85 15.37 17.80
C TYR A 268 -0.52 15.90 17.35
N HIS A 269 -0.51 16.53 16.18
CA HIS A 269 -1.62 17.29 15.62
C HIS A 269 -2.91 16.48 15.43
N LEU A 270 -2.81 15.15 15.27
CA LEU A 270 -3.95 14.25 15.14
C LEU A 270 -4.47 13.69 16.47
N ASP A 271 -3.78 13.89 17.60
CA ASP A 271 -4.24 13.37 18.89
C ASP A 271 -5.65 13.84 19.29
N PRO A 272 -6.09 15.10 19.01
CA PRO A 272 -7.47 15.49 19.26
C PRO A 272 -8.49 14.61 18.51
N LEU A 273 -8.15 14.15 17.30
CA LEU A 273 -8.99 13.23 16.54
C LEU A 273 -8.87 11.81 17.12
N TRP A 274 -7.64 11.32 17.34
CA TRP A 274 -7.40 9.97 17.85
C TRP A 274 -7.96 9.74 19.25
N SER A 275 -8.09 10.77 20.06
CA SER A 275 -8.57 10.66 21.44
C SER A 275 -10.10 10.78 21.54
N ASP A 276 -10.79 11.26 20.50
CA ASP A 276 -12.23 11.49 20.54
C ASP A 276 -13.04 10.19 20.56
N ASP A 277 -14.10 10.13 21.38
CA ASP A 277 -14.90 8.92 21.59
C ASP A 277 -15.59 8.41 20.30
N ASP A 278 -15.83 9.28 19.30
CA ASP A 278 -16.41 8.86 18.03
C ASP A 278 -15.41 8.22 17.08
N ILE A 279 -14.11 8.26 17.37
CA ILE A 279 -13.08 7.55 16.61
C ILE A 279 -12.78 6.20 17.29
N ASP A 280 -13.04 5.10 16.60
CA ASP A 280 -12.98 3.75 17.18
C ASP A 280 -11.59 3.10 17.14
N PHE A 281 -10.73 3.52 16.21
CA PHE A 281 -9.41 2.96 15.99
C PHE A 281 -8.49 4.00 15.35
N VAL A 282 -7.17 3.80 15.41
CA VAL A 282 -6.19 4.59 14.68
C VAL A 282 -5.94 3.92 13.32
N GLY A 283 -6.31 4.57 12.22
CA GLY A 283 -6.10 4.04 10.87
C GLY A 283 -4.76 4.49 10.31
N ILE A 284 -3.97 3.54 9.78
CA ILE A 284 -2.69 3.81 9.11
C ILE A 284 -2.64 3.11 7.77
N ASP A 285 -2.36 3.87 6.71
CA ASP A 285 -1.98 3.34 5.40
C ASP A 285 -0.48 3.04 5.41
N ASN A 286 -0.15 1.81 5.82
CA ASN A 286 1.19 1.38 6.20
C ASN A 286 2.03 0.92 5.00
N TYR A 287 2.79 1.85 4.44
CA TYR A 287 3.75 1.60 3.37
C TYR A 287 5.21 1.88 3.78
N MET A 288 5.54 1.64 5.05
CA MET A 288 6.89 1.86 5.58
C MET A 288 7.93 0.91 4.93
N PRO A 289 9.15 1.38 4.62
CA PRO A 289 10.20 0.55 4.02
C PRO A 289 10.60 -0.66 4.87
N LEU A 290 10.74 -1.83 4.24
CA LEU A 290 11.24 -3.07 4.86
C LEU A 290 12.65 -3.47 4.39
N SER A 291 13.33 -2.63 3.61
CA SER A 291 14.68 -2.90 3.14
C SER A 291 15.40 -1.62 2.67
N ASP A 292 16.74 -1.66 2.65
CA ASP A 292 17.62 -0.73 1.90
C ASP A 292 18.57 -1.55 1.00
N TRP A 293 17.97 -2.48 0.25
CA TRP A 293 18.71 -3.44 -0.57
C TRP A 293 19.26 -2.79 -1.85
N ARG A 294 20.44 -3.23 -2.29
CA ARG A 294 21.13 -2.74 -3.50
C ARG A 294 21.75 -3.91 -4.26
N ASP A 295 22.17 -3.66 -5.49
CA ASP A 295 22.90 -4.66 -6.26
C ASP A 295 24.35 -4.79 -5.77
N GLY A 296 24.95 -5.95 -6.05
CA GLY A 296 26.33 -6.26 -5.68
C GLY A 296 26.46 -6.89 -4.28
N THR A 297 27.69 -7.01 -3.81
CA THR A 297 28.04 -7.72 -2.57
C THR A 297 28.65 -6.82 -1.49
N GLU A 298 28.73 -5.51 -1.75
CA GLU A 298 29.43 -4.54 -0.89
C GLU A 298 28.48 -3.56 -0.20
N HIS A 299 27.16 -3.63 -0.47
CA HIS A 299 26.18 -2.81 0.22
C HIS A 299 26.03 -3.24 1.69
N ALA A 300 25.59 -2.32 2.56
CA ALA A 300 25.53 -2.52 4.01
C ALA A 300 24.72 -3.76 4.44
N ASP A 301 23.71 -4.10 3.65
CA ASP A 301 22.80 -5.23 3.94
C ASP A 301 23.20 -6.54 3.22
N ALA A 302 24.34 -6.57 2.50
CA ALA A 302 24.75 -7.73 1.69
C ALA A 302 24.96 -9.01 2.52
N HIS A 303 25.25 -8.86 3.80
CA HIS A 303 25.46 -9.95 4.74
C HIS A 303 24.22 -10.84 4.97
N TRP A 304 23.01 -10.32 4.70
CA TRP A 304 21.77 -11.11 4.69
C TRP A 304 21.69 -12.07 3.49
N GLY A 305 22.50 -11.86 2.45
CA GLY A 305 22.63 -12.75 1.30
C GLY A 305 21.49 -12.68 0.27
N SER A 306 20.30 -12.22 0.64
CA SER A 306 19.21 -11.94 -0.30
C SER A 306 18.19 -10.96 0.28
N ILE A 307 17.61 -10.12 -0.57
CA ILE A 307 16.43 -9.30 -0.23
C ILE A 307 15.21 -10.15 0.16
N TYR A 308 15.16 -11.41 -0.29
CA TYR A 308 14.06 -12.32 0.01
C TYR A 308 14.18 -12.97 1.39
N ASP A 309 15.27 -12.73 2.12
CA ASP A 309 15.43 -13.25 3.48
C ASP A 309 14.32 -12.71 4.40
N LEU A 310 13.60 -13.62 5.08
CA LEU A 310 12.44 -13.21 5.89
C LEU A 310 12.89 -12.51 7.16
N ASP A 311 14.01 -12.92 7.74
CA ASP A 311 14.51 -12.33 8.98
C ASP A 311 15.06 -10.93 8.71
N TYR A 312 15.65 -10.70 7.53
CA TYR A 312 15.98 -9.35 7.03
C TYR A 312 14.75 -8.45 6.92
N LEU A 313 13.69 -8.90 6.23
CA LEU A 313 12.50 -8.08 6.07
C LEU A 313 11.81 -7.80 7.42
N LYS A 314 11.73 -8.80 8.30
CA LYS A 314 11.14 -8.67 9.65
C LYS A 314 11.97 -7.76 10.55
N SER A 315 13.31 -7.82 10.49
CA SER A 315 14.17 -6.92 11.28
C SER A 315 13.99 -5.45 10.88
N ASN A 316 13.46 -5.19 9.69
CA ASN A 316 13.14 -3.86 9.20
C ASN A 316 11.66 -3.46 9.42
N ILE A 317 10.82 -4.19 10.18
CA ILE A 317 9.44 -3.70 10.45
C ILE A 317 9.46 -2.64 11.55
N LEU A 318 10.09 -2.96 12.69
CA LEU A 318 10.40 -2.01 13.78
C LEU A 318 11.92 -1.79 13.89
N GLY A 319 12.58 -1.54 12.75
CA GLY A 319 14.03 -1.37 12.63
C GLY A 319 14.43 -0.72 11.31
N GLY A 320 15.73 -0.54 11.04
CA GLY A 320 16.23 0.03 9.79
C GLY A 320 15.93 1.52 9.59
N GLU A 321 15.76 1.94 8.33
CA GLU A 321 15.43 3.34 7.96
C GLU A 321 14.12 3.76 8.64
N GLY A 322 14.09 4.91 9.31
CA GLY A 322 12.90 5.43 9.98
C GLY A 322 12.66 4.90 11.39
N PHE A 323 13.51 3.99 11.87
CA PHE A 323 13.54 3.53 13.26
C PHE A 323 14.92 3.71 13.88
N GLU A 324 15.93 3.04 13.33
CA GLU A 324 17.29 3.08 13.86
C GLU A 324 18.07 4.25 13.28
N TRP A 325 17.89 4.53 11.99
CA TRP A 325 18.69 5.49 11.25
C TRP A 325 17.90 6.17 10.13
N TYR A 326 18.46 7.23 9.56
CA TYR A 326 17.98 7.92 8.37
C TYR A 326 19.14 8.38 7.48
N TYR A 327 18.83 8.81 6.26
CA TYR A 327 19.78 9.49 5.39
C TYR A 327 19.57 10.99 5.42
N ARG A 328 20.63 11.73 5.72
CA ARG A 328 20.59 13.21 5.74
C ARG A 328 20.64 13.84 4.35
N THR A 329 21.30 13.18 3.40
CA THR A 329 21.51 13.68 2.04
C THR A 329 21.45 12.55 1.03
N ASP A 330 21.15 12.88 -0.23
CA ASP A 330 21.15 11.95 -1.35
C ASP A 330 22.54 11.30 -1.58
N GLU A 331 23.63 12.05 -1.40
CA GLU A 331 24.99 11.49 -1.44
C GLU A 331 25.23 10.50 -0.30
N GLY A 332 24.74 10.80 0.91
CA GLY A 332 24.80 9.91 2.06
C GLY A 332 24.03 8.62 1.79
N GLU A 333 22.84 8.74 1.19
CA GLU A 333 22.04 7.59 0.77
C GLU A 333 22.79 6.73 -0.25
N LYS A 334 23.39 7.31 -1.31
CA LYS A 334 24.17 6.56 -2.32
C LYS A 334 25.32 5.75 -1.69
N LEU A 335 25.94 6.28 -0.64
CA LEU A 335 27.06 5.67 0.08
C LEU A 335 26.64 4.84 1.32
N GLN A 336 25.34 4.76 1.62
CA GLN A 336 24.80 4.17 2.85
C GLN A 336 25.39 4.74 4.15
N LEU A 337 25.61 6.06 4.20
CA LEU A 337 25.98 6.79 5.42
C LEU A 337 24.76 6.96 6.33
N ARG A 338 24.42 5.89 7.05
CA ARG A 338 23.28 5.80 7.96
C ARG A 338 23.55 6.63 9.22
N GLU A 339 22.76 7.67 9.47
CA GLU A 339 22.82 8.48 10.70
C GLU A 339 21.80 7.98 11.72
N PRO A 340 22.19 7.74 12.99
CA PRO A 340 21.26 7.22 14.00
C PRO A 340 20.18 8.24 14.36
N ILE A 341 18.94 7.78 14.54
CA ILE A 341 17.84 8.60 15.05
C ILE A 341 17.98 8.74 16.57
N THR A 342 18.25 9.96 17.03
CA THR A 342 18.43 10.30 18.45
C THR A 342 17.65 11.56 18.80
N ASP A 343 17.34 11.74 20.07
CA ASP A 343 16.60 12.92 20.57
C ASP A 343 17.44 13.88 21.43
N GLY A 344 18.64 13.46 21.83
CA GLY A 344 19.55 14.27 22.64
C GLY A 344 18.93 14.68 23.99
N ALA A 345 18.33 15.87 24.03
CA ALA A 345 17.92 16.58 25.25
C ALA A 345 16.92 15.80 26.13
N TYR A 346 15.93 15.11 25.54
CA TYR A 346 14.90 14.37 26.30
C TYR A 346 15.06 12.85 26.24
N ASN A 347 15.99 12.34 25.41
CA ASN A 347 16.23 10.90 25.23
C ASN A 347 14.95 10.12 24.84
N GLU A 348 14.07 10.73 24.04
CA GLU A 348 12.85 10.13 23.50
C GLU A 348 12.98 9.97 21.96
N PRO A 349 13.88 9.10 21.45
CA PRO A 349 14.12 8.98 20.01
C PRO A 349 12.89 8.52 19.22
N TRP A 350 11.94 7.84 19.87
CA TRP A 350 10.70 7.37 19.27
C TRP A 350 9.82 8.49 18.70
N VAL A 351 9.93 9.72 19.21
CA VAL A 351 9.23 10.91 18.67
C VAL A 351 9.57 11.13 17.19
N TRP A 352 10.79 10.76 16.78
CA TRP A 352 11.31 10.95 15.43
C TRP A 352 11.23 9.69 14.55
N ARG A 353 10.69 8.59 15.07
CA ARG A 353 10.65 7.29 14.40
C ARG A 353 9.24 7.00 13.90
N TYR A 354 8.98 7.26 12.64
CA TYR A 354 7.69 6.94 12.02
C TYR A 354 7.38 5.43 12.00
N LYS A 355 8.35 4.55 12.32
CA LYS A 355 8.13 3.10 12.44
C LYS A 355 7.93 2.66 13.87
N ASP A 356 8.16 3.51 14.87
CA ASP A 356 8.09 3.13 16.30
C ASP A 356 6.64 3.15 16.78
N ILE A 357 5.78 2.39 16.08
CA ILE A 357 4.35 2.22 16.34
C ILE A 357 4.12 1.80 17.79
N LYS A 358 4.99 0.92 18.32
CA LYS A 358 4.90 0.43 19.69
C LYS A 358 5.06 1.55 20.71
N SER A 359 6.13 2.33 20.61
CA SER A 359 6.37 3.42 21.55
C SER A 359 5.33 4.52 21.40
N TRP A 360 4.93 4.86 20.17
CA TRP A 360 3.86 5.83 19.92
C TRP A 360 2.54 5.39 20.60
N TRP A 361 2.13 4.14 20.42
CA TRP A 361 0.89 3.64 21.00
C TRP A 361 0.91 3.53 22.53
N SER A 362 2.07 3.19 23.12
CA SER A 362 2.18 2.88 24.55
C SER A 362 2.67 4.02 25.44
N LEU A 363 3.04 5.19 24.89
CA LEU A 363 3.63 6.29 25.66
C LEU A 363 2.78 7.56 25.62
N PRO A 364 2.81 8.38 26.69
CA PRO A 364 2.15 9.67 26.68
C PRO A 364 2.83 10.60 25.67
N HIS A 365 2.02 11.31 24.89
CA HIS A 365 2.49 12.24 23.87
C HIS A 365 2.66 13.64 24.46
N HIS A 366 3.79 14.29 24.18
CA HIS A 366 4.05 15.65 24.62
C HIS A 366 4.48 16.51 23.43
N ASN A 367 3.71 17.53 23.11
CA ASN A 367 4.09 18.50 22.08
C ASN A 367 5.40 19.20 22.44
N ARG A 368 6.08 19.69 21.40
CA ARG A 368 7.37 20.39 21.52
C ARG A 368 7.37 21.72 20.77
N PRO A 369 6.50 22.68 21.10
CA PRO A 369 6.51 24.00 20.45
C PRO A 369 7.88 24.67 20.63
N GLY A 370 8.48 25.17 19.54
CA GLY A 370 9.84 25.73 19.57
C GLY A 370 10.93 24.74 20.01
N GLY A 371 10.68 23.43 19.95
CA GLY A 371 11.60 22.39 20.39
C GLY A 371 11.64 22.13 21.90
N VAL A 372 10.72 22.72 22.65
CA VAL A 372 10.64 22.56 24.11
C VAL A 372 9.48 21.64 24.45
N ARG A 373 9.75 20.51 25.09
CA ARG A 373 8.75 19.52 25.51
C ARG A 373 7.81 20.13 26.55
N ASP A 374 6.50 20.08 26.26
CA ASP A 374 5.46 20.51 27.19
C ASP A 374 5.42 19.62 28.43
N ASP A 375 5.12 20.21 29.58
CA ASP A 375 5.03 19.50 30.87
C ASP A 375 3.82 18.54 30.90
N LEU A 376 2.71 18.95 30.28
CA LEU A 376 1.48 18.16 30.20
C LEU A 376 1.45 17.38 28.89
N PRO A 377 0.95 16.12 28.91
CA PRO A 377 0.72 15.39 27.68
C PRO A 377 -0.48 15.94 26.91
N THR A 378 -0.64 15.51 25.67
CA THR A 378 -1.88 15.68 24.91
C THR A 378 -3.01 14.82 25.49
N ASP A 379 -4.18 14.86 24.87
CA ASP A 379 -5.33 14.04 25.27
C ASP A 379 -5.17 12.55 24.90
N TRP A 380 -4.10 12.16 24.20
CA TRP A 380 -3.85 10.76 23.87
C TRP A 380 -3.63 9.93 25.14
N LEU A 381 -4.47 8.92 25.29
CA LEU A 381 -4.34 7.92 26.34
C LEU A 381 -3.60 6.70 25.77
N PRO A 382 -2.41 6.34 26.30
CA PRO A 382 -1.69 5.15 25.88
C PRO A 382 -2.57 3.91 25.93
N GLY A 383 -2.43 3.03 24.94
CA GLY A 383 -3.16 1.77 24.91
C GLY A 383 -4.68 1.90 24.72
N SER A 384 -5.22 3.10 24.47
CA SER A 384 -6.68 3.32 24.50
C SER A 384 -7.44 2.77 23.30
N LYS A 385 -6.82 2.69 22.13
CA LYS A 385 -7.47 2.28 20.88
C LYS A 385 -6.57 1.37 20.05
N PRO A 386 -7.14 0.38 19.33
CA PRO A 386 -6.36 -0.46 18.43
C PRO A 386 -5.94 0.34 17.20
N ILE A 387 -4.89 -0.13 16.55
CA ILE A 387 -4.40 0.32 15.25
C ILE A 387 -4.89 -0.65 14.19
N TRP A 388 -5.50 -0.11 13.14
CA TRP A 388 -5.82 -0.86 11.93
C TRP A 388 -4.89 -0.39 10.81
N PHE A 389 -4.28 -1.35 10.11
CA PHE A 389 -3.65 -1.04 8.83
C PHE A 389 -4.75 -0.93 7.78
N THR A 390 -5.28 0.29 7.59
CA THR A 390 -6.36 0.59 6.65
C THR A 390 -5.94 0.37 5.20
N GLU A 391 -4.64 0.44 4.95
CA GLU A 391 -3.96 -0.13 3.80
C GLU A 391 -2.59 -0.68 4.23
N LEU A 392 -2.12 -1.70 3.53
CA LEU A 392 -0.71 -2.09 3.45
C LEU A 392 -0.46 -2.82 2.12
N GLY A 393 0.78 -2.86 1.68
CA GLY A 393 1.11 -3.64 0.49
C GLY A 393 2.48 -3.33 -0.08
N CYS A 394 2.89 -4.19 -1.01
CA CYS A 394 4.11 -4.01 -1.78
C CYS A 394 3.83 -4.35 -3.24
N ALA A 395 4.31 -3.50 -4.14
CA ALA A 395 4.28 -3.75 -5.57
C ALA A 395 5.08 -5.01 -5.94
N ALA A 396 4.64 -5.74 -6.96
CA ALA A 396 5.38 -6.88 -7.53
C ALA A 396 6.49 -6.41 -8.48
N ILE A 397 7.49 -5.75 -7.91
CA ILE A 397 8.60 -5.11 -8.63
C ILE A 397 9.90 -5.32 -7.86
N ASP A 398 11.01 -5.48 -8.58
CA ASP A 398 12.35 -5.60 -8.00
C ASP A 398 12.57 -4.55 -6.92
N LYS A 399 13.03 -4.97 -5.74
CA LYS A 399 13.24 -4.11 -4.56
C LYS A 399 12.02 -3.28 -4.13
N GLY A 400 10.80 -3.77 -4.38
CA GLY A 400 9.55 -3.13 -3.95
C GLY A 400 9.52 -2.80 -2.46
N THR A 401 10.12 -3.65 -1.62
CA THR A 401 10.24 -3.46 -0.17
C THR A 401 11.09 -2.25 0.24
N ASN A 402 11.93 -1.70 -0.66
CA ASN A 402 12.66 -0.46 -0.37
C ASN A 402 11.72 0.75 -0.29
N GLN A 403 10.63 0.75 -1.08
CA GLN A 403 9.61 1.79 -1.04
C GLN A 403 8.23 1.19 -1.37
N PRO A 404 7.57 0.53 -0.41
CA PRO A 404 6.30 -0.15 -0.65
C PRO A 404 5.19 0.78 -1.14
N ASN A 405 5.30 2.09 -0.87
CA ASN A 405 4.34 3.13 -1.26
C ASN A 405 4.37 3.48 -2.76
N LYS A 406 5.32 2.94 -3.54
CA LYS A 406 5.49 3.34 -4.94
C LYS A 406 4.56 2.60 -5.88
N PHE A 407 3.66 3.38 -6.51
CA PHE A 407 2.79 2.95 -7.59
C PHE A 407 3.38 3.41 -8.93
N VAL A 408 3.85 2.45 -9.74
CA VAL A 408 4.39 2.76 -11.06
C VAL A 408 3.24 2.97 -12.04
N ASP A 409 2.84 4.22 -12.23
CA ASP A 409 1.92 4.67 -13.28
C ASP A 409 2.57 5.76 -14.13
N PRO A 410 2.97 5.50 -15.38
CA PRO A 410 3.64 6.50 -16.24
C PRO A 410 2.93 7.85 -16.38
N LYS A 411 1.62 7.93 -16.07
CA LYS A 411 0.81 9.14 -16.20
C LYS A 411 0.91 10.07 -14.99
N SER A 412 1.27 9.55 -13.82
CA SER A 412 1.28 10.31 -12.56
C SER A 412 2.65 10.92 -12.26
N SER A 413 2.65 12.14 -11.73
CA SER A 413 3.86 12.80 -11.22
C SER A 413 4.48 12.11 -10.00
N GLU A 414 3.74 11.23 -9.33
CA GLU A 414 4.24 10.47 -8.17
C GLU A 414 4.92 9.15 -8.57
N SER A 415 4.85 8.81 -9.86
CA SER A 415 5.38 7.56 -10.39
C SER A 415 6.89 7.59 -10.43
N SER A 416 7.48 6.71 -9.63
CA SER A 416 8.89 6.40 -9.68
C SER A 416 9.09 4.93 -9.34
N LEU A 417 10.19 4.36 -9.82
CA LEU A 417 10.62 3.05 -9.34
C LEU A 417 10.98 3.15 -7.84
N PRO A 418 10.81 2.06 -7.07
CA PRO A 418 11.42 1.98 -5.75
C PRO A 418 12.93 2.24 -5.84
N LYS A 419 13.49 2.84 -4.79
CA LYS A 419 14.93 3.10 -4.68
C LYS A 419 15.76 1.87 -5.10
N TYR A 420 16.70 2.09 -6.03
CA TYR A 420 17.63 1.08 -6.57
C TYR A 420 16.99 -0.09 -7.34
N SER A 421 15.69 -0.05 -7.60
CA SER A 421 14.99 -1.04 -8.40
C SER A 421 15.43 -1.00 -9.86
N SER A 422 15.56 -2.17 -10.47
CA SER A 422 15.70 -2.33 -11.93
C SER A 422 14.37 -2.16 -12.68
N GLY A 423 13.24 -2.12 -11.97
CA GLY A 423 11.90 -2.05 -12.54
C GLY A 423 11.35 -3.37 -13.10
N ALA A 424 12.10 -4.47 -12.95
CA ALA A 424 11.65 -5.80 -13.34
C ALA A 424 10.48 -6.28 -12.46
N ARG A 425 9.54 -7.05 -13.02
CA ARG A 425 8.47 -7.68 -12.25
C ARG A 425 9.05 -8.70 -11.28
N ASP A 426 8.62 -8.63 -10.03
CA ASP A 426 9.00 -9.57 -8.98
C ASP A 426 7.79 -9.92 -8.10
N ASP A 427 7.12 -11.03 -8.40
CA ASP A 427 6.01 -11.51 -7.58
C ASP A 427 6.50 -12.10 -6.24
N PHE A 428 7.76 -12.54 -6.17
CA PHE A 428 8.28 -13.19 -4.99
C PHE A 428 8.51 -12.17 -3.87
N ILE A 429 9.05 -10.99 -4.17
CA ILE A 429 9.21 -9.95 -3.14
C ILE A 429 7.87 -9.52 -2.54
N GLN A 430 6.81 -9.39 -3.35
CA GLN A 430 5.45 -9.11 -2.85
C GLN A 430 4.98 -10.21 -1.89
N MET A 431 5.16 -11.48 -2.26
CA MET A 431 4.84 -12.61 -1.38
C MET A 431 5.66 -12.59 -0.07
N ARG A 432 6.94 -12.22 -0.13
CA ARG A 432 7.83 -12.15 1.05
C ARG A 432 7.48 -10.99 1.96
N TYR A 433 7.13 -9.83 1.42
CA TYR A 433 6.61 -8.70 2.18
C TYR A 433 5.38 -9.08 3.01
N LEU A 434 4.37 -9.69 2.37
CA LEU A 434 3.13 -10.08 3.06
C LEU A 434 3.37 -11.13 4.15
N ARG A 435 4.27 -12.08 3.90
CA ARG A 435 4.68 -13.06 4.92
C ARG A 435 5.42 -12.40 6.08
N ALA A 436 6.36 -11.49 5.81
CA ALA A 436 7.11 -10.78 6.84
C ALA A 436 6.17 -10.00 7.76
N MET A 437 5.25 -9.22 7.19
CA MET A 437 4.25 -8.46 7.93
C MET A 437 3.37 -9.36 8.80
N ASN A 438 2.83 -10.44 8.23
CA ASN A 438 1.96 -11.35 8.97
C ASN A 438 2.70 -12.09 10.09
N GLU A 439 3.88 -12.66 9.81
CA GLU A 439 4.69 -13.39 10.80
C GLU A 439 5.14 -12.48 11.95
N PHE A 440 5.54 -11.25 11.65
CA PHE A 440 6.06 -10.32 12.66
C PHE A 440 4.97 -9.87 13.64
N TRP A 441 3.80 -9.48 13.13
CA TRP A 441 2.70 -8.98 13.97
C TRP A 441 1.90 -10.10 14.66
N ALA A 442 2.02 -11.35 14.19
CA ALA A 442 1.49 -12.52 14.89
C ALA A 442 2.29 -12.89 16.16
N ASP A 443 3.55 -12.44 16.27
CA ASP A 443 4.34 -12.59 17.48
C ASP A 443 3.90 -11.56 18.53
N ALA A 444 3.35 -12.05 19.64
CA ALA A 444 2.89 -11.23 20.77
C ALA A 444 4.00 -10.35 21.39
N ALA A 445 5.29 -10.70 21.21
CA ALA A 445 6.40 -9.85 21.64
C ALA A 445 6.44 -8.50 20.89
N ASN A 446 6.00 -8.50 19.63
CA ASN A 446 5.96 -7.32 18.77
C ASN A 446 4.61 -6.59 18.82
N ASN A 447 3.53 -7.30 19.12
CA ASN A 447 2.16 -6.78 19.17
C ASN A 447 1.55 -6.88 20.58
N PRO A 448 1.93 -5.97 21.50
CA PRO A 448 1.49 -6.03 22.89
C PRO A 448 -0.03 -5.81 23.02
N THR A 449 -0.58 -6.33 24.12
CA THR A 449 -1.91 -5.95 24.63
C THR A 449 -1.70 -5.09 25.86
N ASP A 450 -2.44 -3.99 25.97
CA ASP A 450 -2.36 -3.11 27.12
C ASP A 450 -3.05 -3.77 28.32
N ASP A 451 -2.38 -3.76 29.48
CA ASP A 451 -2.87 -4.45 30.68
C ASP A 451 -4.09 -3.74 31.31
N GLU A 452 -4.24 -2.43 31.11
CA GLU A 452 -5.31 -1.63 31.72
C GLU A 452 -6.57 -1.62 30.85
N THR A 453 -6.41 -1.42 29.54
CA THR A 453 -7.53 -1.33 28.58
C THR A 453 -7.88 -2.68 27.95
N SER A 454 -7.00 -3.67 28.05
CA SER A 454 -7.09 -4.97 27.35
C SER A 454 -7.12 -4.85 25.82
N VAL A 455 -6.74 -3.70 25.26
CA VAL A 455 -6.67 -3.48 23.82
C VAL A 455 -5.37 -4.03 23.26
N GLN A 456 -5.45 -4.87 22.23
CA GLN A 456 -4.28 -5.27 21.44
C GLN A 456 -3.88 -4.14 20.49
N MET A 457 -2.58 -3.86 20.41
CA MET A 457 -2.07 -2.70 19.67
C MET A 457 -2.44 -2.73 18.19
N VAL A 458 -2.07 -3.76 17.44
CA VAL A 458 -2.39 -3.89 16.01
C VAL A 458 -3.40 -5.02 15.81
N ASP A 459 -4.54 -4.71 15.19
CA ASP A 459 -5.53 -5.71 14.80
C ASP A 459 -5.24 -6.22 13.38
N MET A 460 -4.49 -7.32 13.29
CA MET A 460 -4.14 -7.93 12.00
C MET A 460 -5.34 -8.58 11.28
N ALA A 461 -6.46 -8.85 11.98
CA ALA A 461 -7.70 -9.27 11.32
C ALA A 461 -8.40 -8.11 10.58
N ARG A 462 -7.89 -6.88 10.75
CA ARG A 462 -8.32 -5.64 10.10
C ARG A 462 -7.17 -4.93 9.38
N ALA A 463 -6.16 -5.71 8.98
CA ALA A 463 -5.08 -5.26 8.12
C ALA A 463 -5.45 -5.49 6.64
N HIS A 464 -5.75 -4.41 5.91
CA HIS A 464 -6.27 -4.48 4.54
C HIS A 464 -5.13 -4.42 3.52
N VAL A 465 -4.96 -5.50 2.74
CA VAL A 465 -3.92 -5.56 1.71
C VAL A 465 -4.39 -4.90 0.41
N TRP A 466 -3.66 -3.87 -0.02
CA TRP A 466 -3.81 -3.26 -1.34
C TRP A 466 -3.09 -4.15 -2.38
N ALA A 467 -3.73 -4.66 -3.44
CA ALA A 467 -5.14 -4.49 -3.80
C ALA A 467 -5.83 -5.73 -4.37
N TRP A 468 -7.14 -5.82 -4.13
CA TRP A 468 -8.09 -6.65 -4.87
C TRP A 468 -8.90 -5.77 -5.83
N ASP A 469 -8.97 -6.14 -7.10
CA ASP A 469 -9.72 -5.44 -8.13
C ASP A 469 -11.10 -6.08 -8.34
N ALA A 470 -12.14 -5.25 -8.48
CA ALA A 470 -13.50 -5.72 -8.77
C ALA A 470 -13.65 -6.29 -10.19
N ARG A 471 -12.70 -6.05 -11.10
CA ARG A 471 -12.65 -6.68 -12.42
C ARG A 471 -11.99 -8.06 -12.30
N PRO A 472 -12.64 -9.14 -12.75
CA PRO A 472 -12.13 -10.49 -12.53
C PRO A 472 -10.86 -10.77 -13.35
N PHE A 473 -9.93 -11.51 -12.73
CA PHE A 473 -8.76 -12.05 -13.44
C PHE A 473 -9.19 -13.25 -14.32
N PRO A 474 -8.63 -13.44 -15.53
CA PRO A 474 -7.57 -12.68 -16.17
C PRO A 474 -8.07 -11.55 -17.08
N TRP A 475 -9.38 -11.25 -17.09
CA TRP A 475 -9.93 -10.21 -17.95
C TRP A 475 -9.32 -8.86 -17.65
N PHE A 476 -9.26 -8.46 -16.37
CA PHE A 476 -8.23 -7.52 -15.95
C PHE A 476 -6.99 -8.33 -15.56
N PRO A 477 -5.79 -7.99 -16.09
CA PRO A 477 -5.45 -6.86 -16.96
C PRO A 477 -5.59 -7.13 -18.48
N GLY A 478 -6.07 -8.29 -18.91
CA GLY A 478 -6.04 -8.73 -20.32
C GLY A 478 -6.82 -7.89 -21.35
N ARG A 479 -7.92 -7.22 -20.98
CA ARG A 479 -8.79 -6.44 -21.90
C ARG A 479 -8.35 -4.98 -22.04
N ARG A 480 -7.10 -4.74 -22.46
CA ARG A 480 -6.50 -3.40 -22.61
C ARG A 480 -7.19 -2.49 -23.64
N LYS A 481 -8.04 -3.02 -24.51
CA LYS A 481 -8.88 -2.18 -25.39
C LYS A 481 -9.97 -1.46 -24.60
N LEU A 482 -10.56 -2.15 -23.62
CA LEU A 482 -11.62 -1.65 -22.75
C LEU A 482 -11.06 -0.78 -21.61
N TRP A 483 -10.00 -1.24 -20.95
CA TRP A 483 -9.39 -0.54 -19.81
C TRP A 483 -8.00 0.00 -20.15
N SER A 484 -7.67 1.21 -19.71
CA SER A 484 -6.43 1.92 -20.05
C SER A 484 -5.28 1.72 -19.05
N ASP A 485 -5.52 0.98 -17.97
CA ASP A 485 -4.66 0.82 -16.80
C ASP A 485 -4.08 -0.60 -16.65
N GLY A 486 -4.34 -1.50 -17.61
CA GLY A 486 -3.88 -2.89 -17.54
C GLY A 486 -2.36 -3.08 -17.50
N ASP A 487 -1.57 -2.11 -17.96
CA ASP A 487 -0.11 -2.16 -17.91
C ASP A 487 0.44 -1.94 -16.48
N ASN A 488 -0.36 -1.32 -15.60
CA ASN A 488 0.02 -1.09 -14.19
C ASN A 488 0.00 -2.40 -13.39
N TYR A 489 -0.83 -3.39 -13.79
CA TYR A 489 -0.95 -4.67 -13.08
C TYR A 489 0.39 -5.38 -12.92
N GLU A 490 1.22 -5.42 -13.97
CA GLU A 490 2.43 -6.24 -14.02
C GLU A 490 3.39 -5.95 -12.86
N ARG A 491 3.50 -4.66 -12.49
CA ARG A 491 4.43 -4.15 -11.48
C ARG A 491 3.73 -3.41 -10.35
N GLY A 492 2.42 -3.57 -10.22
CA GLY A 492 1.62 -2.97 -9.16
C GLY A 492 1.32 -3.94 -8.03
N HIS A 493 0.50 -3.47 -7.11
CA HIS A 493 0.16 -4.14 -5.86
C HIS A 493 -0.94 -5.20 -5.98
N TRP A 494 -1.66 -5.24 -7.10
CA TRP A 494 -2.75 -6.19 -7.33
C TRP A 494 -2.38 -7.61 -6.95
N LEU A 495 -3.27 -8.22 -6.18
CA LEU A 495 -3.20 -9.62 -5.80
C LEU A 495 -3.87 -10.51 -6.83
N ASN A 496 -4.95 -10.07 -7.50
CA ASN A 496 -5.75 -10.92 -8.39
C ASN A 496 -4.89 -11.76 -9.35
N GLY A 497 -5.05 -13.08 -9.32
CA GLY A 497 -4.26 -14.03 -10.11
C GLY A 497 -2.86 -14.31 -9.55
N ARG A 498 -2.51 -13.76 -8.39
CA ARG A 498 -1.25 -13.99 -7.67
C ARG A 498 -1.47 -14.59 -6.29
N GLU A 499 -2.64 -14.37 -5.68
CA GLU A 499 -2.98 -14.82 -4.33
C GLU A 499 -2.91 -16.35 -4.16
N THR A 500 -3.20 -17.09 -5.23
CA THR A 500 -3.15 -18.56 -5.25
C THR A 500 -1.77 -19.15 -5.55
N ASN A 501 -0.77 -18.30 -5.84
CA ASN A 501 0.56 -18.79 -6.18
C ASN A 501 1.27 -19.42 -4.98
N ARG A 502 2.10 -20.44 -5.26
CA ARG A 502 2.91 -21.15 -4.25
C ARG A 502 4.35 -20.70 -4.29
N SER A 503 5.04 -20.67 -3.15
CA SER A 503 6.50 -20.50 -3.16
C SER A 503 7.17 -21.76 -3.68
N LEU A 504 8.27 -21.61 -4.42
CA LEU A 504 9.10 -22.74 -4.87
C LEU A 504 9.54 -23.62 -3.70
N ALA A 505 9.94 -23.01 -2.60
CA ALA A 505 10.26 -23.71 -1.36
C ALA A 505 9.12 -24.64 -0.89
N SER A 506 7.86 -24.18 -0.94
CA SER A 506 6.72 -24.99 -0.46
C SER A 506 6.48 -26.22 -1.34
N VAL A 507 6.60 -26.09 -2.65
CA VAL A 507 6.38 -27.20 -3.60
C VAL A 507 7.53 -28.21 -3.55
N VAL A 508 8.77 -27.73 -3.46
CA VAL A 508 9.94 -28.60 -3.30
C VAL A 508 9.90 -29.36 -1.98
N SER A 509 9.54 -28.70 -0.88
CA SER A 509 9.35 -29.32 0.43
C SER A 509 8.26 -30.41 0.39
N GLU A 510 7.14 -30.15 -0.28
CA GLU A 510 6.06 -31.12 -0.46
C GLU A 510 6.54 -32.36 -1.22
N ILE A 511 7.25 -32.18 -2.34
CA ILE A 511 7.81 -33.31 -3.12
C ILE A 511 8.83 -34.11 -2.30
N ALA A 512 9.72 -33.45 -1.56
CA ALA A 512 10.72 -34.10 -0.71
C ALA A 512 10.06 -34.92 0.39
N THR A 513 9.11 -34.32 1.12
CA THR A 513 8.37 -34.96 2.21
C THR A 513 7.55 -36.15 1.70
N ALA A 514 6.82 -35.99 0.59
CA ALA A 514 6.04 -37.07 -0.02
C ALA A 514 6.91 -38.24 -0.48
N SER A 515 8.21 -38.00 -0.71
CA SER A 515 9.19 -39.02 -1.10
C SER A 515 9.95 -39.62 0.09
N GLY A 516 9.59 -39.25 1.33
CA GLY A 516 10.21 -39.74 2.56
C GLY A 516 11.49 -39.01 2.98
N VAL A 517 11.80 -37.85 2.38
CA VAL A 517 12.96 -37.03 2.74
C VAL A 517 12.50 -35.93 3.70
N GLU A 518 12.56 -36.22 5.00
CA GLU A 518 12.17 -35.25 6.05
C GLU A 518 13.28 -34.23 6.34
N ALA A 519 14.54 -34.64 6.27
CA ALA A 519 15.69 -33.77 6.45
C ALA A 519 16.02 -33.01 5.15
N HIS A 520 15.27 -31.93 4.89
CA HIS A 520 15.52 -31.03 3.76
C HIS A 520 15.53 -29.57 4.20
N ASP A 521 16.34 -28.75 3.52
CA ASP A 521 16.40 -27.31 3.70
C ASP A 521 16.02 -26.62 2.39
N VAL A 522 14.99 -25.79 2.43
CA VAL A 522 14.48 -24.99 1.30
C VAL A 522 14.51 -23.49 1.60
N SER A 523 15.17 -23.09 2.70
CA SER A 523 15.23 -21.71 3.18
C SER A 523 15.82 -20.75 2.15
N ARG A 524 16.65 -21.26 1.23
CA ARG A 524 17.33 -20.49 0.18
C ARG A 524 16.76 -20.70 -1.24
N LEU A 525 15.53 -21.19 -1.34
CA LEU A 525 14.81 -21.29 -2.61
C LEU A 525 13.93 -20.09 -2.86
N TRP A 526 14.29 -19.33 -3.89
CA TRP A 526 13.61 -18.11 -4.29
C TRP A 526 12.81 -18.33 -5.56
N GLY A 527 11.50 -18.07 -5.51
CA GLY A 527 10.64 -18.20 -6.67
C GLY A 527 9.18 -18.41 -6.33
N VAL A 528 8.33 -18.02 -7.28
CA VAL A 528 6.88 -18.19 -7.25
C VAL A 528 6.47 -19.13 -8.36
N LEU A 529 5.66 -20.16 -8.05
CA LEU A 529 5.04 -21.06 -9.02
C LEU A 529 3.60 -20.63 -9.28
N ARG A 530 3.28 -20.52 -10.57
CA ARG A 530 1.96 -20.19 -11.11
C ARG A 530 1.33 -21.45 -11.70
N GLY A 531 1.03 -22.41 -10.82
CA GLY A 531 0.59 -23.75 -11.19
C GLY A 531 1.74 -24.69 -11.54
N TYR A 532 1.62 -25.94 -11.11
CA TYR A 532 2.51 -27.04 -11.44
C TYR A 532 1.73 -28.35 -11.33
N SER A 533 1.78 -29.19 -12.36
CA SER A 533 1.04 -30.44 -12.41
C SER A 533 1.96 -31.59 -12.75
N VAL A 534 1.83 -32.68 -11.99
CA VAL A 534 2.48 -33.97 -12.25
C VAL A 534 1.37 -34.99 -12.46
N ASP A 535 1.12 -35.35 -13.71
CA ASP A 535 0.03 -36.25 -14.13
C ASP A 535 0.48 -37.72 -14.26
N GLN A 536 1.77 -37.99 -14.07
CA GLN A 536 2.36 -39.32 -14.15
C GLN A 536 2.99 -39.74 -12.82
N VAL A 537 2.81 -41.01 -12.45
CA VAL A 537 3.49 -41.62 -11.30
C VAL A 537 4.98 -41.75 -11.63
N THR A 538 5.79 -40.85 -11.08
CA THR A 538 7.24 -40.79 -11.28
C THR A 538 7.96 -40.53 -9.95
N GLY A 539 9.29 -40.68 -9.93
CA GLY A 539 10.08 -40.40 -8.73
C GLY A 539 10.28 -38.90 -8.48
N ALA A 540 10.58 -38.53 -7.24
CA ALA A 540 10.82 -37.15 -6.79
C ALA A 540 11.73 -36.33 -7.72
N ARG A 541 12.82 -36.96 -8.18
CA ARG A 541 13.79 -36.35 -9.09
C ARG A 541 13.14 -35.88 -10.39
N ASN A 542 12.22 -36.69 -10.96
CA ASN A 542 11.54 -36.33 -12.21
C ASN A 542 10.56 -35.18 -12.00
N ALA A 543 9.90 -35.10 -10.85
CA ALA A 543 9.07 -33.96 -10.48
C ALA A 543 9.91 -32.69 -10.23
N LEU A 544 11.07 -32.81 -9.59
CA LEU A 544 11.93 -31.65 -9.31
C LEU A 544 12.65 -31.12 -10.56
N GLN A 545 13.00 -31.97 -11.52
CA GLN A 545 13.85 -31.58 -12.65
C GLN A 545 13.30 -30.41 -13.48
N PRO A 546 12.00 -30.35 -13.86
CA PRO A 546 11.43 -29.19 -14.54
C PRO A 546 11.54 -27.90 -13.72
N LEU A 547 11.35 -27.99 -12.40
CA LEU A 547 11.48 -26.85 -11.50
C LEU A 547 12.94 -26.38 -11.42
N MET A 548 13.89 -27.31 -11.32
CA MET A 548 15.33 -27.01 -11.31
C MET A 548 15.76 -26.30 -12.60
N LEU A 549 15.21 -26.70 -13.74
CA LEU A 549 15.49 -26.06 -15.03
C LEU A 549 14.86 -24.66 -15.14
N ALA A 550 13.61 -24.51 -14.72
CA ALA A 550 12.88 -23.24 -14.82
C ALA A 550 13.41 -22.16 -13.87
N TYR A 551 13.69 -22.52 -12.62
CA TYR A 551 14.13 -21.57 -11.58
C TYR A 551 15.64 -21.57 -11.35
N GLY A 552 16.36 -22.53 -11.94
CA GLY A 552 17.82 -22.58 -11.85
C GLY A 552 18.33 -22.79 -10.42
N PHE A 553 17.75 -23.72 -9.65
CA PHE A 553 18.24 -24.09 -8.33
C PHE A 553 18.99 -25.43 -8.35
N GLU A 554 19.79 -25.65 -7.31
CA GLU A 554 20.54 -26.88 -7.09
C GLU A 554 20.04 -27.61 -5.85
N ALA A 555 20.37 -28.90 -5.78
CA ALA A 555 20.14 -29.75 -4.62
C ALA A 555 21.47 -30.42 -4.26
N ALA A 556 21.91 -30.26 -3.02
CA ALA A 556 23.13 -30.89 -2.51
C ALA A 556 22.91 -31.43 -1.11
N GLU A 557 23.50 -32.59 -0.82
CA GLU A 557 23.56 -33.08 0.54
C GLU A 557 24.63 -32.29 1.32
N ARG A 558 24.25 -31.82 2.51
CA ARG A 558 25.12 -31.12 3.46
C ARG A 558 24.78 -31.60 4.86
N GLU A 559 25.72 -32.29 5.50
CA GLU A 559 25.64 -32.72 6.90
C GLU A 559 24.37 -33.55 7.21
N GLY A 560 23.98 -34.43 6.30
CA GLY A 560 22.79 -35.27 6.38
C GLY A 560 21.49 -34.60 5.95
N THR A 561 21.53 -33.33 5.53
CA THR A 561 20.37 -32.56 5.06
C THR A 561 20.43 -32.36 3.56
N LEU A 562 19.33 -32.62 2.86
CA LEU A 562 19.22 -32.28 1.44
C LEU A 562 18.88 -30.79 1.31
N ALA A 563 19.90 -29.97 1.05
CA ALA A 563 19.76 -28.53 0.90
C ALA A 563 19.46 -28.16 -0.55
N PHE A 564 18.39 -27.39 -0.74
CA PHE A 564 18.00 -26.80 -2.00
C PHE A 564 18.24 -25.29 -1.99
N PHE A 565 18.90 -24.75 -3.00
CA PHE A 565 19.26 -23.33 -3.04
C PHE A 565 19.30 -22.78 -4.47
N SER A 566 18.78 -21.57 -4.65
CA SER A 566 18.81 -20.87 -5.93
C SER A 566 20.25 -20.51 -6.32
N ARG A 567 20.60 -20.64 -7.61
CA ARG A 567 21.91 -20.20 -8.11
C ARG A 567 21.95 -18.69 -8.17
N THR A 568 23.02 -18.10 -7.65
CA THR A 568 23.22 -16.64 -7.63
C THR A 568 24.27 -16.17 -8.64
N GLY A 569 25.14 -17.07 -9.12
CA GLY A 569 26.31 -16.72 -9.91
C GLY A 569 27.41 -16.00 -9.11
N LEU A 570 27.24 -15.86 -7.79
CA LEU A 570 28.21 -15.23 -6.90
C LEU A 570 29.21 -16.28 -6.40
N ALA A 571 30.50 -15.92 -6.44
CA ALA A 571 31.55 -16.76 -5.91
C ALA A 571 31.43 -16.83 -4.38
N ALA A 572 31.24 -18.04 -3.84
CA ALA A 572 31.22 -18.24 -2.39
C ALA A 572 32.62 -18.14 -1.78
N ARG A 573 33.65 -18.52 -2.54
CA ARG A 573 35.07 -18.47 -2.14
C ARG A 573 35.95 -18.27 -3.36
N GLU A 574 37.01 -17.51 -3.17
CA GLU A 574 38.14 -17.47 -4.09
C GLU A 574 39.17 -18.54 -3.67
N LEU A 575 39.64 -19.31 -4.63
CA LEU A 575 40.65 -20.34 -4.42
C LEU A 575 41.93 -19.92 -5.15
N GLU A 576 42.99 -19.70 -4.39
CA GLU A 576 44.32 -19.45 -4.94
C GLU A 576 44.91 -20.75 -5.49
N GLU A 577 45.52 -20.69 -6.68
CA GLU A 577 46.09 -21.86 -7.35
C GLU A 577 47.11 -22.61 -6.46
N GLY A 578 47.95 -21.86 -5.72
CA GLY A 578 48.92 -22.43 -4.80
C GLY A 578 48.32 -23.18 -3.59
N ARG A 579 47.01 -23.10 -3.38
CA ARG A 579 46.28 -23.78 -2.29
C ARG A 579 45.48 -24.98 -2.77
N LEU A 580 45.51 -25.29 -4.06
CA LEU A 580 44.83 -26.45 -4.62
C LEU A 580 45.59 -27.74 -4.25
N ALA A 581 44.84 -28.82 -4.02
CA ALA A 581 45.43 -30.13 -3.77
C ALA A 581 46.00 -30.72 -5.07
N VAL A 582 47.20 -31.30 -4.99
CA VAL A 582 47.82 -31.99 -6.13
C VAL A 582 47.32 -33.43 -6.19
N SER A 583 46.82 -33.86 -7.35
CA SER A 583 46.43 -35.24 -7.63
C SER A 583 47.32 -35.82 -8.73
N GLY A 584 47.78 -37.06 -8.55
CA GLY A 584 48.51 -37.79 -9.60
C GLY A 584 47.62 -38.27 -10.76
N GLU A 585 46.30 -38.09 -10.64
CA GLU A 585 45.31 -38.42 -11.68
C GLU A 585 45.12 -37.29 -12.70
N LEU A 586 45.71 -36.12 -12.47
CA LEU A 586 45.63 -34.95 -13.34
C LEU A 586 47.00 -34.59 -13.91
N ASP A 587 47.06 -34.32 -15.21
CA ASP A 587 48.23 -33.71 -15.86
C ASP A 587 48.27 -32.20 -15.55
N GLY A 588 48.66 -31.86 -14.32
CA GLY A 588 48.73 -30.49 -13.79
C GLY A 588 47.83 -30.26 -12.57
N THR A 589 47.83 -29.03 -12.03
CA THR A 589 47.02 -28.67 -10.85
C THR A 589 45.55 -28.42 -11.21
N ILE A 590 45.28 -27.95 -12.43
CA ILE A 590 43.93 -27.63 -12.94
C ILE A 590 43.79 -28.18 -14.36
N SER A 591 42.67 -28.83 -14.65
CA SER A 591 42.30 -29.27 -16.00
C SER A 591 41.07 -28.51 -16.50
N PHE A 592 41.13 -28.01 -17.73
CA PHE A 592 40.02 -27.30 -18.38
C PHE A 592 39.46 -28.13 -19.51
N ALA A 593 38.17 -28.44 -19.46
CA ALA A 593 37.44 -29.11 -20.54
C ALA A 593 36.47 -28.13 -21.21
N ARG A 594 36.48 -28.09 -22.54
CA ARG A 594 35.54 -27.30 -23.34
C ARG A 594 34.75 -28.23 -24.24
N ALA A 595 33.42 -28.20 -24.15
CA ALA A 595 32.55 -29.00 -25.00
C ALA A 595 32.69 -28.59 -26.48
N PRO A 596 32.56 -29.54 -27.44
CA PRO A 596 32.58 -29.23 -28.86
C PRO A 596 31.46 -28.25 -29.25
N ALA A 597 31.77 -27.29 -30.13
CA ALA A 597 30.79 -26.30 -30.58
C ALA A 597 29.56 -26.92 -31.27
N ALA A 598 29.70 -28.12 -31.87
CA ALA A 598 28.62 -28.86 -32.51
C ALA A 598 27.57 -29.42 -31.51
N GLU A 599 27.93 -29.54 -30.24
CA GLU A 599 27.06 -30.05 -29.16
C GLU A 599 26.44 -28.91 -28.33
N THR A 600 26.86 -27.66 -28.56
CA THR A 600 26.25 -26.49 -27.93
C THR A 600 24.89 -26.21 -28.55
N ALA A 601 23.84 -26.17 -27.73
CA ALA A 601 22.50 -25.84 -28.18
C ALA A 601 22.46 -24.41 -28.76
N GLY A 602 22.29 -24.28 -30.08
CA GLY A 602 22.12 -22.97 -30.73
C GLY A 602 20.71 -22.39 -30.58
N ARG A 603 19.73 -23.22 -30.22
CA ARG A 603 18.33 -22.81 -29.97
C ARG A 603 17.73 -23.71 -28.89
N VAL A 604 17.07 -23.07 -27.93
CA VAL A 604 16.21 -23.73 -26.95
C VAL A 604 14.75 -23.42 -27.31
N ARG A 605 13.84 -24.36 -27.10
CA ARG A 605 12.39 -24.15 -27.22
C ARG A 605 11.74 -24.55 -25.91
N LEU A 606 10.83 -23.71 -25.43
CA LEU A 606 10.11 -23.94 -24.19
C LEU A 606 8.63 -24.10 -24.50
N ASN A 607 8.03 -25.19 -24.05
CA ASN A 607 6.57 -25.36 -24.04
C ASN A 607 6.07 -25.06 -22.64
N PHE A 608 5.07 -24.20 -22.50
CA PHE A 608 4.52 -23.80 -21.21
C PHE A 608 3.02 -23.56 -21.30
N ILE A 609 2.35 -23.52 -20.15
CA ILE A 609 0.93 -23.17 -20.03
C ILE A 609 0.82 -21.67 -19.74
N GLU A 610 0.02 -20.95 -20.51
CA GLU A 610 -0.19 -19.51 -20.33
C GLU A 610 -1.08 -19.23 -19.11
N ALA A 611 -0.47 -18.96 -17.96
CA ALA A 611 -1.15 -18.76 -16.68
C ALA A 611 -2.00 -17.48 -16.58
N THR A 612 -1.85 -16.54 -17.53
CA THR A 612 -2.56 -15.25 -17.54
C THR A 612 -3.67 -15.18 -18.59
N ALA A 613 -4.14 -16.35 -19.06
CA ALA A 613 -5.19 -16.47 -20.07
C ALA A 613 -5.99 -17.76 -19.83
N ALA A 614 -6.50 -18.40 -20.89
CA ALA A 614 -7.30 -19.62 -20.82
C ALA A 614 -6.48 -20.91 -20.58
N TYR A 615 -5.27 -20.82 -20.00
CA TYR A 615 -4.37 -21.95 -19.74
C TYR A 615 -4.03 -22.76 -21.00
N GLU A 616 -3.87 -22.09 -22.14
CA GLU A 616 -3.47 -22.73 -23.40
C GLU A 616 -1.97 -23.08 -23.40
N MET A 617 -1.61 -24.15 -24.11
CA MET A 617 -0.21 -24.46 -24.37
C MET A 617 0.40 -23.46 -25.35
N ARG A 618 1.54 -22.89 -24.98
CA ARG A 618 2.35 -21.96 -25.77
C ARG A 618 3.75 -22.52 -25.98
N ALA A 619 4.42 -22.03 -27.02
CA ALA A 619 5.81 -22.36 -27.31
C ALA A 619 6.60 -21.09 -27.67
N THR A 620 7.78 -20.91 -27.09
CA THR A 620 8.72 -19.82 -27.43
C THR A 620 10.10 -20.33 -27.83
#